data_AF-A0AAW4IEY5-F1
#
_entry.id   AF-A0AAW4IEY5-F1
#
_cell.length_a   1.000
_cell.length_b   1.000
_cell.length_c   1.000
_cell.angle_alpha   90.00
_cell.angle_beta   90.00
_cell.angle_gamma   90.00
#
_symmetry.space_group_name_H-M   'P 1'
#
loop_
_entity.id
_entity.type
_entity.pdbx_description
1 polymer ?
#
loop_
_entity_poly.entity_id
_entity_poly.type
_entity_poly.pdbx_seq_one_letter_code
_entity_poly.pdbx_strand_id
1 'polypeptide(L)'
;LERMQALLQAVAAALGDTPDLAWIDVGLYGQYGEWAMNTTNVVYTPALETQGITPASNATKRSIAQMHFDRFPDAQHAMFIPHANLDTLQYAFFQQTTTTLPVGLRWDCLAQDGFMKQWTDRPSDWAQISDRWKTTPWIAEFCPFGPGESKTNAATALQQVRDFHVSTVGNGNLNAPWSSFTGTEQAHLAAVGREAGYRFALGPITVTAPTPSTVQVQVRVDNTGNAPLYTPWQLQAQLRDGSGQVVASRELLSTAQARAILPGVPAQINTTWTLPSPPAGSYTVHLAWVRQPTLAGLPQMLRWNMAGIEADGSARLATLKR
;
A
#
# COMPACT_ATOMS: atom_id res chain seq x y z
N LEU A 1 13.75 -10.28 -25.04
CA LEU A 1 14.36 -9.82 -23.77
C LEU A 1 15.06 -8.49 -23.94
N GLU A 2 16.05 -8.35 -24.84
CA GLU A 2 16.79 -7.09 -25.08
C GLU A 2 15.89 -5.85 -25.24
N ARG A 3 14.84 -5.94 -26.08
CA ARG A 3 13.88 -4.83 -26.26
C ARG A 3 13.12 -4.46 -24.98
N MET A 4 12.77 -5.44 -24.15
CA MET A 4 12.12 -5.19 -22.85
C MET A 4 13.10 -4.53 -21.88
N GLN A 5 14.36 -4.96 -21.86
CA GLN A 5 15.41 -4.35 -21.06
C GLN A 5 15.65 -2.89 -21.46
N ALA A 6 15.72 -2.61 -22.77
CA ALA A 6 15.88 -1.26 -23.31
C ALA A 6 14.67 -0.37 -22.98
N LEU A 7 13.46 -0.91 -23.02
CA LEU A 7 12.25 -0.19 -22.59
C LEU A 7 12.34 0.18 -21.11
N LEU A 8 12.61 -0.77 -20.22
CA LEU A 8 12.73 -0.52 -18.78
C LEU A 8 13.85 0.49 -18.47
N GLN A 9 14.94 0.46 -19.26
CA GLN A 9 15.99 1.47 -19.19
C GLN A 9 15.48 2.88 -19.50
N ALA A 10 14.76 3.03 -20.60
CA ALA A 10 14.21 4.31 -21.02
C ALA A 10 13.17 4.82 -20.00
N VAL A 11 12.32 3.93 -19.48
CA VAL A 11 11.34 4.27 -18.45
C VAL A 11 12.02 4.76 -17.17
N ALA A 12 13.06 4.07 -16.68
CA ALA A 12 13.78 4.51 -15.50
C ALA A 12 14.47 5.86 -15.71
N ALA A 13 15.08 6.09 -16.87
CA ALA A 13 15.68 7.37 -17.21
C ALA A 13 14.64 8.51 -17.26
N ALA A 14 13.42 8.22 -17.73
CA ALA A 14 12.33 9.20 -17.78
C ALA A 14 11.71 9.47 -16.41
N LEU A 15 11.61 8.46 -15.54
CA LEU A 15 11.07 8.60 -14.18
C LEU A 15 12.05 9.31 -13.24
N GLY A 16 13.36 9.08 -13.42
CA GLY A 16 14.38 9.62 -12.52
C GLY A 16 14.28 9.01 -11.11
N ASP A 17 14.06 9.87 -10.12
CA ASP A 17 13.94 9.47 -8.71
C ASP A 17 12.59 8.79 -8.44
N THR A 18 12.60 7.50 -8.09
CA THR A 18 11.41 6.71 -7.78
C THR A 18 10.90 6.65 -6.32
N PRO A 19 11.42 7.39 -5.30
CA PRO A 19 10.95 7.30 -3.92
C PRO A 19 9.48 7.70 -3.70
N ASP A 20 8.89 8.49 -4.59
CA ASP A 20 7.45 8.82 -4.53
C ASP A 20 6.55 7.88 -5.34
N LEU A 21 7.11 6.91 -6.07
CA LEU A 21 6.27 5.96 -6.80
C LEU A 21 5.54 5.05 -5.81
N ALA A 22 4.24 4.86 -6.06
CA ALA A 22 3.44 3.95 -5.24
C ALA A 22 3.91 2.51 -5.41
N TRP A 23 4.12 2.06 -6.66
CA TRP A 23 4.81 0.82 -7.00
C TRP A 23 5.16 0.77 -8.50
N ILE A 24 6.03 -0.17 -8.87
CA ILE A 24 6.25 -0.66 -10.24
C ILE A 24 5.47 -1.96 -10.41
N ASP A 25 4.58 -2.02 -11.39
CA ASP A 25 3.92 -3.27 -11.77
C ASP A 25 4.89 -4.12 -12.61
N VAL A 26 5.16 -5.34 -12.16
CA VAL A 26 6.05 -6.28 -12.83
C VAL A 26 5.25 -6.95 -13.93
N GLY A 27 5.60 -6.72 -15.19
CA GLY A 27 4.79 -7.14 -16.35
C GLY A 27 5.59 -7.41 -17.63
N LEU A 28 5.04 -6.97 -18.78
CA LEU A 28 5.58 -7.10 -20.15
C LEU A 28 5.41 -8.47 -20.82
N TYR A 29 4.70 -9.41 -20.21
CA TYR A 29 4.44 -10.73 -20.81
C TYR A 29 2.99 -11.16 -20.60
N GLY A 30 2.43 -11.94 -21.52
CA GLY A 30 1.04 -12.41 -21.44
C GLY A 30 0.03 -11.36 -21.91
N GLN A 31 -1.25 -11.69 -21.76
CA GLN A 31 -2.37 -10.83 -22.11
C GLN A 31 -2.29 -9.52 -21.32
N TYR A 32 -2.42 -8.41 -22.04
CA TYR A 32 -2.24 -7.04 -21.52
C TYR A 32 -0.86 -6.75 -20.87
N GLY A 33 0.10 -7.68 -21.00
CA GLY A 33 1.40 -7.60 -20.33
C GLY A 33 1.38 -8.08 -18.87
N GLU A 34 0.34 -8.82 -18.46
CA GLU A 34 0.04 -9.11 -17.05
C GLU A 34 0.18 -10.58 -16.65
N TRP A 35 0.93 -11.39 -17.40
CA TRP A 35 1.19 -12.82 -17.14
C TRP A 35 0.01 -13.76 -17.37
N ALA A 36 -1.21 -13.26 -17.52
CA ALA A 36 -2.36 -14.05 -17.92
C ALA A 36 -2.16 -14.61 -19.35
N MET A 37 -2.58 -15.85 -19.57
CA MET A 37 -2.42 -16.54 -20.86
C MET A 37 -3.78 -16.91 -21.48
N ASN A 38 -4.86 -16.20 -21.10
CA ASN A 38 -6.22 -16.53 -21.50
C ASN A 38 -6.41 -16.46 -23.04
N THR A 39 -7.22 -17.38 -23.55
CA THR A 39 -7.33 -17.84 -24.93
C THR A 39 -8.03 -16.87 -25.89
N THR A 40 -8.44 -15.68 -25.47
CA THR A 40 -9.08 -14.71 -26.38
C THR A 40 -8.08 -13.76 -27.04
N ASN A 41 -7.02 -13.35 -26.34
CA ASN A 41 -6.09 -12.33 -26.85
C ASN A 41 -4.66 -12.83 -27.03
N VAL A 42 -4.25 -13.90 -26.33
CA VAL A 42 -2.94 -14.52 -26.48
C VAL A 42 -3.13 -16.00 -26.78
N VAL A 43 -3.13 -16.34 -28.06
CA VAL A 43 -3.38 -17.71 -28.54
C VAL A 43 -2.15 -18.21 -29.29
N TYR A 44 -1.46 -19.18 -28.70
CA TYR A 44 -0.40 -19.93 -29.39
C TYR A 44 -1.07 -21.07 -30.16
N THR A 45 -1.37 -20.81 -31.43
CA THR A 45 -1.94 -21.84 -32.31
C THR A 45 -0.84 -22.78 -32.79
N PRO A 46 -1.15 -24.02 -33.19
CA PRO A 46 -0.18 -24.91 -33.81
C PRO A 46 0.55 -24.27 -35.01
N ALA A 47 -0.12 -23.39 -35.76
CA ALA A 47 0.47 -22.66 -36.89
C ALA A 47 1.49 -21.59 -36.47
N LEU A 48 1.39 -21.06 -35.25
CA LEU A 48 2.41 -20.17 -34.67
C LEU A 48 3.56 -20.99 -34.08
N GLU A 49 3.27 -22.14 -33.47
CA GLU A 49 4.30 -23.04 -32.95
C GLU A 49 5.21 -23.58 -34.05
N THR A 50 4.67 -23.89 -35.25
CA THR A 50 5.49 -24.28 -36.41
C THR A 50 6.38 -23.14 -36.94
N GLN A 51 6.06 -21.88 -36.60
CA GLN A 51 6.90 -20.71 -36.85
C GLN A 51 7.88 -20.43 -35.70
N GLY A 52 7.96 -21.30 -34.69
CA GLY A 52 8.80 -21.13 -33.52
C GLY A 52 8.27 -20.14 -32.50
N ILE A 53 7.01 -19.71 -32.61
CA ILE A 53 6.36 -18.79 -31.67
C ILE A 53 5.62 -19.62 -30.63
N THR A 54 6.27 -19.83 -29.49
CA THR A 54 5.74 -20.60 -28.36
C THR A 54 5.63 -19.75 -27.10
N PRO A 55 4.85 -20.17 -26.08
CA PRO A 55 4.87 -19.52 -24.77
C PRO A 55 6.29 -19.41 -24.22
N ALA A 56 6.56 -18.34 -23.48
CA ALA A 56 7.84 -18.16 -22.82
C ALA A 56 8.09 -19.28 -21.79
N SER A 57 9.33 -19.79 -21.75
CA SER A 57 9.77 -20.72 -20.71
C SER A 57 9.76 -20.05 -19.33
N ASN A 58 9.78 -20.83 -18.26
CA ASN A 58 9.93 -20.31 -16.89
C ASN A 58 11.21 -19.48 -16.74
N ALA A 59 12.33 -19.91 -17.31
CA ALA A 59 13.59 -19.15 -17.30
C ALA A 59 13.43 -17.77 -17.97
N THR A 60 12.71 -17.72 -19.10
CA THR A 60 12.41 -16.47 -19.79
C THR A 60 11.50 -15.57 -18.94
N LYS A 61 10.43 -16.10 -18.34
CA LYS A 61 9.52 -15.33 -17.48
C LYS A 61 10.23 -14.77 -16.24
N ARG A 62 11.08 -15.57 -15.58
CA ARG A 62 11.94 -15.11 -14.47
C ARG A 62 12.89 -14.00 -14.91
N SER A 63 13.48 -14.11 -16.10
CA SER A 63 14.33 -13.04 -16.66
C SER A 63 13.54 -11.74 -16.89
N ILE A 64 12.27 -11.84 -17.30
CA ILE A 64 11.38 -10.67 -17.46
C ILE A 64 11.11 -10.01 -16.11
N ALA A 65 10.79 -10.77 -15.08
CA ALA A 65 10.62 -10.23 -13.72
C ALA A 65 11.93 -9.60 -13.20
N GLN A 66 13.06 -10.29 -13.38
CA GLN A 66 14.37 -9.84 -12.91
C GLN A 66 14.78 -8.48 -13.52
N MET A 67 14.50 -8.23 -14.80
CA MET A 67 14.80 -6.94 -15.42
C MET A 67 14.08 -5.76 -14.75
N HIS A 68 12.89 -5.98 -14.16
CA HIS A 68 12.21 -4.95 -13.38
C HIS A 68 12.94 -4.71 -12.05
N PHE A 69 13.25 -5.79 -11.33
CA PHE A 69 13.94 -5.74 -10.04
C PHE A 69 15.31 -5.09 -10.14
N ASP A 70 16.12 -5.46 -11.13
CA ASP A 70 17.45 -4.87 -11.36
C ASP A 70 17.37 -3.38 -11.69
N ARG A 71 16.30 -2.96 -12.36
CA ARG A 71 16.15 -1.57 -12.81
C ARG A 71 15.60 -0.66 -11.72
N PHE A 72 14.76 -1.18 -10.84
CA PHE A 72 14.07 -0.41 -9.80
C PHE A 72 14.24 -1.03 -8.41
N PRO A 73 15.46 -1.37 -7.96
CA PRO A 73 15.66 -2.20 -6.76
C PRO A 73 15.05 -1.59 -5.48
N ASP A 74 14.94 -0.26 -5.41
CA ASP A 74 14.42 0.47 -4.25
C ASP A 74 12.92 0.80 -4.33
N ALA A 75 12.27 0.54 -5.46
CA ALA A 75 10.85 0.77 -5.60
C ALA A 75 10.03 -0.37 -4.98
N GLN A 76 8.86 -0.03 -4.46
CA GLN A 76 7.84 -1.05 -4.18
C GLN A 76 7.45 -1.71 -5.50
N HIS A 77 7.36 -3.03 -5.53
CA HIS A 77 6.87 -3.76 -6.69
C HIS A 77 5.52 -4.40 -6.39
N ALA A 78 4.73 -4.65 -7.42
CA ALA A 78 3.56 -5.51 -7.38
C ALA A 78 3.56 -6.42 -8.61
N MET A 79 3.02 -7.63 -8.48
CA MET A 79 2.96 -8.58 -9.59
C MET A 79 1.61 -9.28 -9.61
N PHE A 80 0.98 -9.36 -10.79
CA PHE A 80 -0.30 -10.06 -10.93
C PHE A 80 -0.14 -11.56 -10.63
N ILE A 81 -1.12 -12.12 -9.92
CA ILE A 81 -1.07 -13.47 -9.36
C ILE A 81 -1.99 -14.51 -10.00
N PRO A 82 -2.01 -14.68 -11.34
CA PRO A 82 -2.63 -15.88 -11.88
C PRO A 82 -1.84 -17.11 -11.38
N HIS A 83 -2.50 -18.09 -10.76
CA HIS A 83 -1.84 -19.31 -10.26
C HIS A 83 -1.08 -20.05 -11.37
N ALA A 84 -1.53 -19.93 -12.62
CA ALA A 84 -0.83 -20.42 -13.81
C ALA A 84 0.59 -19.86 -14.00
N ASN A 85 0.98 -18.79 -13.29
CA ASN A 85 2.31 -18.20 -13.29
C ASN A 85 3.11 -18.50 -11.98
N LEU A 86 2.75 -19.57 -11.26
CA LEU A 86 3.32 -19.93 -9.95
C LEU A 86 4.86 -19.89 -9.90
N ASP A 87 5.55 -20.43 -10.92
CA ASP A 87 7.01 -20.49 -10.95
C ASP A 87 7.66 -19.09 -10.89
N THR A 88 7.17 -18.14 -11.68
CA THR A 88 7.68 -16.76 -11.71
C THR A 88 7.31 -16.02 -10.43
N LEU A 89 6.13 -16.30 -9.87
CA LEU A 89 5.70 -15.73 -8.59
C LEU A 89 6.57 -16.22 -7.43
N GLN A 90 6.91 -17.51 -7.39
CA GLN A 90 7.85 -18.06 -6.40
C GLN A 90 9.22 -17.41 -6.51
N TYR A 91 9.70 -17.20 -7.74
CA TYR A 91 10.95 -16.47 -7.98
C TYR A 91 10.88 -15.05 -7.41
N ALA A 92 9.86 -14.29 -7.79
CA ALA A 92 9.67 -12.89 -7.40
C ALA A 92 9.52 -12.70 -5.89
N PHE A 93 8.77 -13.57 -5.22
CA PHE A 93 8.43 -13.41 -3.81
C PHE A 93 9.49 -13.95 -2.85
N PHE A 94 10.26 -14.97 -3.27
CA PHE A 94 11.05 -15.77 -2.33
C PHE A 94 12.49 -16.08 -2.75
N GLN A 95 12.85 -15.94 -4.03
CA GLN A 95 14.17 -16.39 -4.52
C GLN A 95 15.07 -15.23 -4.95
N GLN A 96 14.50 -14.20 -5.57
CA GLN A 96 15.26 -13.00 -5.93
C GLN A 96 15.70 -12.24 -4.65
N THR A 97 16.85 -11.57 -4.71
CA THR A 97 17.43 -10.80 -3.60
C THR A 97 17.77 -9.35 -3.98
N THR A 98 17.27 -8.92 -5.14
CA THR A 98 17.61 -7.63 -5.74
C THR A 98 16.83 -6.48 -5.12
N THR A 99 15.56 -6.70 -4.76
CA THR A 99 14.71 -5.62 -4.26
C THR A 99 14.92 -5.36 -2.78
N THR A 100 14.95 -4.10 -2.37
CA THR A 100 15.06 -3.72 -0.95
C THR A 100 13.71 -3.80 -0.21
N LEU A 101 12.60 -3.79 -0.96
CA LEU A 101 11.25 -4.04 -0.46
C LEU A 101 10.73 -5.39 -0.98
N PRO A 102 9.94 -6.14 -0.20
CA PRO A 102 9.30 -7.35 -0.69
C PRO A 102 8.34 -7.04 -1.84
N VAL A 103 8.25 -7.94 -2.82
CA VAL A 103 7.34 -7.78 -3.97
C VAL A 103 5.90 -8.05 -3.54
N GLY A 104 5.01 -7.10 -3.86
CA GLY A 104 3.59 -7.12 -3.55
C GLY A 104 2.77 -7.93 -4.54
N LEU A 105 1.49 -8.05 -4.20
CA LEU A 105 0.52 -8.83 -4.95
C LEU A 105 -0.40 -7.88 -5.69
N ARG A 106 -0.54 -8.06 -7.00
CA ARG A 106 -1.65 -7.47 -7.76
C ARG A 106 -2.69 -8.56 -8.01
N TRP A 107 -3.95 -8.22 -7.83
CA TRP A 107 -5.10 -9.09 -8.05
C TRP A 107 -6.06 -8.42 -9.03
N ASP A 108 -6.09 -8.93 -10.26
CA ASP A 108 -7.14 -8.59 -11.24
C ASP A 108 -8.41 -9.42 -10.97
N CYS A 109 -9.59 -8.83 -11.14
CA CYS A 109 -10.90 -9.42 -10.86
C CYS A 109 -11.32 -9.54 -9.38
N LEU A 110 -11.14 -8.49 -8.57
CA LEU A 110 -11.88 -8.29 -7.32
C LEU A 110 -13.41 -8.26 -7.58
N ALA A 111 -14.21 -8.56 -6.57
CA ALA A 111 -15.68 -8.69 -6.62
C ALA A 111 -16.21 -9.96 -7.28
N GLN A 112 -15.41 -10.64 -8.10
CA GLN A 112 -15.79 -11.90 -8.74
C GLN A 112 -15.74 -13.04 -7.73
N ASP A 113 -16.89 -13.62 -7.43
CA ASP A 113 -16.97 -14.83 -6.60
C ASP A 113 -16.15 -15.96 -7.22
N GLY A 114 -15.42 -16.67 -6.36
CA GLY A 114 -14.58 -17.80 -6.74
C GLY A 114 -13.24 -17.45 -7.42
N PHE A 115 -12.94 -16.19 -7.77
CA PHE A 115 -11.69 -15.88 -8.48
C PHE A 115 -10.43 -16.29 -7.69
N MET A 116 -10.42 -16.04 -6.37
CA MET A 116 -9.31 -16.43 -5.50
C MET A 116 -9.22 -17.92 -5.19
N LYS A 117 -10.19 -18.75 -5.62
CA LYS A 117 -10.12 -20.22 -5.48
C LYS A 117 -8.93 -20.84 -6.19
N GLN A 118 -8.38 -20.17 -7.20
CA GLN A 118 -7.11 -20.56 -7.80
C GLN A 118 -5.96 -20.66 -6.77
N TRP A 119 -6.03 -19.88 -5.68
CA TRP A 119 -5.11 -19.97 -4.55
C TRP A 119 -5.72 -20.68 -3.35
N THR A 120 -6.93 -20.32 -2.91
CA THR A 120 -7.49 -20.82 -1.64
C THR A 120 -7.80 -22.32 -1.66
N ASP A 121 -8.07 -22.90 -2.84
CA ASP A 121 -8.27 -24.36 -2.98
C ASP A 121 -6.93 -25.13 -3.05
N ARG A 122 -5.80 -24.43 -2.88
CA ARG A 122 -4.44 -24.98 -2.85
C ARG A 122 -3.72 -24.57 -1.56
N PRO A 123 -4.00 -25.25 -0.42
CA PRO A 123 -3.56 -24.79 0.90
C PRO A 123 -2.05 -24.58 1.05
N SER A 124 -1.22 -25.41 0.40
CA SER A 124 0.25 -25.28 0.45
C SER A 124 0.76 -24.01 -0.24
N ASP A 125 0.16 -23.64 -1.37
CA ASP A 125 0.54 -22.43 -2.11
C ASP A 125 -0.05 -21.20 -1.43
N TRP A 126 -1.29 -21.30 -0.96
CA TRP A 126 -1.96 -20.24 -0.21
C TRP A 126 -1.19 -19.84 1.04
N ALA A 127 -0.76 -20.82 1.85
CA ALA A 127 -0.02 -20.57 3.08
C ALA A 127 1.29 -19.78 2.87
N GLN A 128 1.87 -19.82 1.66
CA GLN A 128 3.08 -19.06 1.34
C GLN A 128 2.80 -17.58 1.08
N ILE A 129 1.61 -17.26 0.56
CA ILE A 129 1.28 -15.89 0.15
C ILE A 129 0.27 -15.19 1.06
N SER A 130 -0.55 -15.92 1.82
CA SER A 130 -1.70 -15.41 2.57
C SER A 130 -1.36 -14.34 3.59
N ASP A 131 -0.13 -14.35 4.13
CA ASP A 131 0.34 -13.37 5.12
C ASP A 131 1.21 -12.26 4.53
N ARG A 132 1.44 -12.25 3.21
CA ARG A 132 2.30 -11.23 2.58
C ARG A 132 1.79 -9.81 2.76
N TRP A 133 0.48 -9.63 2.88
CA TRP A 133 -0.13 -8.32 3.18
C TRP A 133 0.45 -7.67 4.44
N LYS A 134 1.01 -8.44 5.38
CA LYS A 134 1.65 -7.87 6.58
C LYS A 134 2.90 -7.07 6.27
N THR A 135 3.49 -7.24 5.08
CA THR A 135 4.80 -6.66 4.72
C THR A 135 4.82 -5.97 3.37
N THR A 136 3.85 -6.22 2.49
CA THR A 136 3.80 -5.67 1.14
C THR A 136 2.36 -5.50 0.65
N PRO A 137 2.04 -4.47 -0.17
CA PRO A 137 0.66 -4.19 -0.56
C PRO A 137 0.02 -5.31 -1.38
N TRP A 138 -1.29 -5.45 -1.18
CA TRP A 138 -2.20 -6.17 -2.07
C TRP A 138 -3.03 -5.14 -2.83
N ILE A 139 -2.74 -5.00 -4.10
CA ILE A 139 -3.42 -4.07 -5.00
C ILE A 139 -4.47 -4.86 -5.76
N ALA A 140 -5.70 -4.39 -5.77
CA ALA A 140 -6.77 -5.07 -6.48
C ALA A 140 -7.45 -4.16 -7.49
N GLU A 141 -7.98 -4.75 -8.55
CA GLU A 141 -8.83 -4.08 -9.54
C GLU A 141 -10.14 -4.86 -9.63
N PHE A 142 -11.28 -4.17 -9.80
CA PHE A 142 -12.55 -4.88 -9.97
C PHE A 142 -12.57 -5.68 -11.28
N CYS A 143 -13.15 -6.88 -11.21
CA CYS A 143 -13.73 -7.50 -12.39
C CYS A 143 -14.85 -6.59 -12.87
N PRO A 144 -15.05 -6.37 -14.18
CA PRO A 144 -16.11 -5.49 -14.64
C PRO A 144 -17.51 -5.93 -14.15
N PHE A 145 -18.27 -5.05 -13.49
CA PHE A 145 -19.65 -5.35 -13.05
C PHE A 145 -20.57 -4.12 -12.97
N GLY A 146 -21.88 -4.36 -13.05
CA GLY A 146 -22.98 -3.42 -12.83
C GLY A 146 -23.88 -3.82 -11.65
N PRO A 147 -24.98 -3.09 -11.42
CA PRO A 147 -25.87 -3.34 -10.29
C PRO A 147 -26.64 -4.67 -10.43
N GLY A 148 -26.91 -5.33 -9.30
CA GLY A 148 -27.76 -6.52 -9.22
C GLY A 148 -27.13 -7.82 -9.73
N GLU A 149 -25.85 -7.82 -10.08
CA GLU A 149 -25.15 -9.03 -10.53
C GLU A 149 -24.95 -10.04 -9.38
N SER A 150 -25.20 -11.33 -9.65
CA SER A 150 -25.13 -12.36 -8.61
C SER A 150 -23.72 -12.86 -8.31
N LYS A 151 -22.83 -12.87 -9.31
CA LYS A 151 -21.48 -13.42 -9.19
C LYS A 151 -20.38 -12.37 -9.00
N THR A 152 -20.60 -11.15 -9.47
CA THR A 152 -19.61 -10.07 -9.42
C THR A 152 -20.30 -8.83 -8.89
N ASN A 153 -20.13 -8.52 -7.60
CA ASN A 153 -20.93 -7.48 -6.96
C ASN A 153 -20.25 -6.78 -5.80
N ALA A 154 -20.83 -5.65 -5.40
CA ALA A 154 -20.31 -4.78 -4.35
C ALA A 154 -20.20 -5.46 -2.97
N ALA A 155 -21.13 -6.37 -2.64
CA ALA A 155 -21.08 -7.10 -1.36
C ALA A 155 -19.89 -8.07 -1.34
N THR A 156 -19.69 -8.81 -2.43
CA THR A 156 -18.54 -9.71 -2.62
C THR A 156 -17.23 -8.94 -2.61
N ALA A 157 -17.19 -7.76 -3.25
CA ALA A 157 -16.04 -6.88 -3.21
C ALA A 157 -15.65 -6.49 -1.78
N LEU A 158 -16.61 -6.03 -0.98
CA LEU A 158 -16.38 -5.64 0.41
C LEU A 158 -15.88 -6.81 1.26
N GLN A 159 -16.50 -7.98 1.09
CA GLN A 159 -16.08 -9.20 1.79
C GLN A 159 -14.64 -9.58 1.42
N GLN A 160 -14.31 -9.57 0.14
CA GLN A 160 -12.97 -9.89 -0.35
C GLN A 160 -11.91 -8.88 0.10
N VAL A 161 -12.23 -7.58 0.13
CA VAL A 161 -11.31 -6.57 0.68
C VAL A 161 -10.92 -6.91 2.11
N ARG A 162 -11.92 -7.31 2.93
CA ARG A 162 -11.73 -7.72 4.33
C ARG A 162 -10.90 -8.99 4.45
N ASP A 163 -11.32 -10.06 3.79
CA ASP A 163 -10.73 -11.39 3.92
C ASP A 163 -9.28 -11.45 3.42
N PHE A 164 -8.95 -10.64 2.43
CA PHE A 164 -7.65 -10.66 1.75
C PHE A 164 -6.77 -9.46 2.04
N HIS A 165 -7.12 -8.63 3.03
CA HIS A 165 -6.28 -7.49 3.44
C HIS A 165 -5.89 -6.57 2.28
N VAL A 166 -6.85 -6.34 1.37
CA VAL A 166 -6.63 -5.51 0.18
C VAL A 166 -6.26 -4.10 0.61
N SER A 167 -5.16 -3.61 0.05
CA SER A 167 -4.51 -2.36 0.46
C SER A 167 -4.97 -1.17 -0.36
N THR A 168 -5.29 -1.38 -1.64
CA THR A 168 -5.85 -0.37 -2.53
C THR A 168 -6.70 -1.06 -3.60
N VAL A 169 -7.75 -0.37 -4.05
CA VAL A 169 -8.68 -0.88 -5.06
C VAL A 169 -8.80 0.12 -6.20
N GLY A 170 -8.58 -0.35 -7.43
CA GLY A 170 -8.86 0.41 -8.65
C GLY A 170 -10.36 0.67 -8.80
N ASN A 171 -10.73 1.91 -9.11
CA ASN A 171 -12.12 2.37 -9.16
C ASN A 171 -12.70 2.47 -10.60
N GLY A 172 -12.02 1.92 -11.60
CA GLY A 172 -12.32 2.12 -13.02
C GLY A 172 -13.31 1.13 -13.65
N ASN A 173 -13.49 -0.06 -13.07
CA ASN A 173 -14.12 -1.18 -13.76
C ASN A 173 -15.59 -1.40 -13.34
N LEU A 174 -16.31 -0.30 -13.09
CA LEU A 174 -17.76 -0.36 -12.94
C LEU A 174 -18.40 -0.10 -14.31
N ASN A 175 -19.17 -1.06 -14.81
CA ASN A 175 -19.78 -0.99 -16.15
C ASN A 175 -21.11 -0.20 -16.17
N ALA A 176 -21.38 0.55 -15.10
CA ALA A 176 -22.58 1.34 -14.93
C ALA A 176 -22.29 2.61 -14.10
N PRO A 177 -23.01 3.72 -14.31
CA PRO A 177 -22.81 4.94 -13.52
C PRO A 177 -23.19 4.73 -12.06
N TRP A 178 -22.55 5.46 -11.14
CA TRP A 178 -22.79 5.36 -9.69
C TRP A 178 -24.28 5.41 -9.29
N SER A 179 -25.05 6.29 -9.92
CA SER A 179 -26.49 6.46 -9.65
C SER A 179 -27.36 5.25 -10.02
N SER A 180 -26.84 4.29 -10.78
CA SER A 180 -27.55 3.06 -11.14
C SER A 180 -27.50 1.99 -10.04
N PHE A 181 -26.54 2.09 -9.12
CA PHE A 181 -26.41 1.18 -7.99
C PHE A 181 -27.44 1.51 -6.91
N THR A 182 -27.97 0.47 -6.25
CA THR A 182 -28.84 0.63 -5.09
C THR A 182 -28.10 1.31 -3.93
N GLY A 183 -28.83 1.89 -2.99
CA GLY A 183 -28.21 2.50 -1.79
C GLY A 183 -27.32 1.52 -1.00
N THR A 184 -27.69 0.24 -0.97
CA THR A 184 -26.88 -0.82 -0.34
C THR A 184 -25.58 -1.09 -1.10
N GLU A 185 -25.64 -1.19 -2.42
CA GLU A 185 -24.43 -1.41 -3.23
C GLU A 185 -23.49 -0.20 -3.18
N GLN A 186 -24.05 1.02 -3.22
CA GLN A 186 -23.29 2.25 -3.01
C GLN A 186 -22.62 2.25 -1.63
N ALA A 187 -23.33 1.85 -0.58
CA ALA A 187 -22.76 1.74 0.77
C ALA A 187 -21.62 0.70 0.83
N HIS A 188 -21.75 -0.43 0.15
CA HIS A 188 -20.69 -1.44 0.06
C HIS A 188 -19.48 -0.94 -0.73
N LEU A 189 -19.67 -0.29 -1.88
CA LEU A 189 -18.58 0.28 -2.67
C LEU A 189 -17.85 1.42 -1.91
N ALA A 190 -18.60 2.26 -1.21
CA ALA A 190 -18.01 3.26 -0.33
C ALA A 190 -17.23 2.62 0.82
N ALA A 191 -17.73 1.49 1.36
CA ALA A 191 -17.02 0.72 2.38
C ALA A 191 -15.73 0.08 1.84
N VAL A 192 -15.72 -0.43 0.60
CA VAL A 192 -14.52 -0.96 -0.07
C VAL A 192 -13.39 0.08 -0.05
N GLY A 193 -13.64 1.30 -0.54
CA GLY A 193 -12.63 2.35 -0.55
C GLY A 193 -12.22 2.82 0.85
N ARG A 194 -13.13 2.72 1.83
CA ARG A 194 -12.91 3.14 3.22
C ARG A 194 -12.10 2.12 4.04
N GLU A 195 -12.28 0.84 3.76
CA GLU A 195 -11.73 -0.27 4.55
C GLU A 195 -10.47 -0.88 3.93
N ALA A 196 -10.22 -0.65 2.64
CA ALA A 196 -8.94 -1.00 2.03
C ALA A 196 -7.79 -0.22 2.68
N GLY A 197 -6.66 -0.89 2.90
CA GLY A 197 -5.44 -0.25 3.40
C GLY A 197 -5.47 0.08 4.89
N TYR A 198 -4.62 1.03 5.28
CA TYR A 198 -4.45 1.45 6.66
C TYR A 198 -5.45 2.53 7.05
N ARG A 199 -5.75 2.63 8.35
CA ARG A 199 -6.51 3.73 8.91
C ARG A 199 -6.10 4.01 10.34
N PHE A 200 -5.18 4.94 10.54
CA PHE A 200 -4.62 5.20 11.86
C PHE A 200 -5.52 6.09 12.71
N ALA A 201 -5.79 5.66 13.93
CA ALA A 201 -6.44 6.45 14.98
C ALA A 201 -5.53 6.54 16.20
N LEU A 202 -5.72 7.60 17.00
CA LEU A 202 -5.07 7.73 18.28
C LEU A 202 -5.95 7.12 19.38
N GLY A 203 -5.35 6.26 20.20
CA GLY A 203 -5.96 5.76 21.43
C GLY A 203 -5.72 6.72 22.60
N PRO A 204 -5.55 6.20 23.84
CA PRO A 204 -5.18 7.02 24.98
C PRO A 204 -3.88 7.80 24.72
N ILE A 205 -3.90 9.09 25.10
CA ILE A 205 -2.78 10.01 24.96
C ILE A 205 -2.53 10.66 26.31
N THR A 206 -1.27 10.75 26.71
CA THR A 206 -0.84 11.53 27.87
C THR A 206 0.39 12.33 27.49
N VAL A 207 0.31 13.64 27.69
CA VAL A 207 1.45 14.56 27.53
C VAL A 207 1.68 15.25 28.87
N THR A 208 2.88 15.10 29.42
CA THR A 208 3.30 15.80 30.63
C THR A 208 4.56 16.61 30.35
N ALA A 209 4.74 17.70 31.09
CA ALA A 209 5.95 18.52 31.02
C ALA A 209 6.55 18.60 32.42
N PRO A 210 7.31 17.58 32.86
CA PRO A 210 7.86 17.55 34.22
C PRO A 210 8.82 18.72 34.50
N THR A 211 9.42 19.30 33.46
CA THR A 211 10.24 20.51 33.56
C THR A 211 9.98 21.48 32.39
N PRO A 212 10.45 22.74 32.49
CA PRO A 212 10.49 23.68 31.37
C PRO A 212 11.19 23.19 30.09
N SER A 213 12.06 22.19 30.19
CA SER A 213 12.85 21.67 29.05
C SER A 213 12.53 20.22 28.70
N THR A 214 11.60 19.57 29.40
CA THR A 214 11.30 18.15 29.20
C THR A 214 9.81 17.95 29.00
N VAL A 215 9.46 17.17 27.97
CA VAL A 215 8.12 16.71 27.68
C VAL A 215 8.14 15.18 27.64
N GLN A 216 7.16 14.53 28.25
CA GLN A 216 6.94 13.11 28.09
C GLN A 216 5.66 12.92 27.29
N VAL A 217 5.73 12.04 26.29
CA VAL A 217 4.60 11.69 25.42
C VAL A 217 4.37 10.19 25.53
N GLN A 218 3.18 9.83 25.97
CA GLN A 218 2.66 8.47 25.95
C GLN A 218 1.47 8.46 25.00
N VAL A 219 1.51 7.60 23.99
CA VAL A 219 0.44 7.51 22.99
C VAL A 219 0.29 6.09 22.49
N ARG A 220 -0.96 5.67 22.36
CA ARG A 220 -1.34 4.48 21.61
C ARG A 220 -1.74 4.87 20.20
N VAL A 221 -1.20 4.17 19.20
CA VAL A 221 -1.61 4.29 17.79
C VAL A 221 -2.26 2.99 17.37
N ASP A 222 -3.50 3.07 16.90
CA ASP A 222 -4.29 1.96 16.41
C ASP A 222 -4.39 2.01 14.89
N ASN A 223 -4.18 0.89 14.20
CA ASN A 223 -4.61 0.72 12.82
C ASN A 223 -6.02 0.09 12.82
N THR A 224 -7.03 0.91 12.51
CA THR A 224 -8.43 0.48 12.38
C THR A 224 -8.80 0.17 10.93
N GLY A 225 -7.81 0.13 10.03
CA GLY A 225 -7.98 -0.30 8.63
C GLY A 225 -7.86 -1.81 8.50
N ASN A 226 -7.71 -2.28 7.26
CA ASN A 226 -7.61 -3.70 6.94
C ASN A 226 -6.23 -4.15 6.45
N ALA A 227 -5.27 -3.24 6.26
CA ALA A 227 -3.88 -3.55 5.93
C ALA A 227 -2.93 -2.52 6.58
N PRO A 228 -1.62 -2.82 6.70
CA PRO A 228 -0.65 -1.85 7.19
C PRO A 228 -0.38 -0.72 6.18
N LEU A 229 0.35 0.28 6.65
CA LEU A 229 0.97 1.29 5.81
C LEU A 229 2.16 0.67 5.06
N TYR A 230 2.32 0.99 3.77
CA TYR A 230 3.51 0.60 3.00
C TYR A 230 4.33 1.81 2.51
N THR A 231 3.72 2.99 2.45
CA THR A 231 4.40 4.22 2.04
C THR A 231 5.30 4.75 3.16
N PRO A 232 6.36 5.52 2.84
CA PRO A 232 7.42 5.84 3.78
C PRO A 232 7.08 7.03 4.69
N TRP A 233 6.17 6.82 5.66
CA TRP A 233 5.84 7.83 6.68
C TRP A 233 6.52 7.54 8.01
N GLN A 234 6.84 8.60 8.74
CA GLN A 234 7.30 8.59 10.13
C GLN A 234 6.26 9.29 11.00
N LEU A 235 6.17 8.89 12.26
CA LEU A 235 5.37 9.61 13.25
C LEU A 235 6.28 10.54 14.04
N GLN A 236 5.92 11.82 14.14
CA GLN A 236 6.67 12.81 14.91
C GLN A 236 5.78 13.52 15.94
N ALA A 237 6.37 13.79 17.11
CA ALA A 237 5.91 14.86 17.98
C ALA A 237 6.53 16.18 17.49
N GLN A 238 5.73 17.23 17.39
CA GLN A 238 6.14 18.56 16.96
C GLN A 238 5.74 19.60 17.99
N LEU A 239 6.63 20.53 18.28
CA LEU A 239 6.41 21.66 19.16
C LEU A 239 6.22 22.83 18.25
N ARG A 240 5.04 23.42 18.28
CA ARG A 240 4.67 24.54 17.44
C ARG A 240 4.52 25.79 18.28
N ASP A 241 4.99 26.92 17.76
CA ASP A 241 4.79 28.21 18.39
C ASP A 241 3.37 28.75 18.14
N GLY A 242 3.07 29.96 18.63
CA GLY A 242 1.77 30.61 18.45
C GLY A 242 1.40 30.94 16.99
N SER A 243 2.36 30.89 16.05
CA SER A 243 2.13 31.04 14.61
C SER A 243 1.88 29.69 13.90
N GLY A 244 2.07 28.58 14.62
CA GLY A 244 2.00 27.22 14.07
C GLY A 244 3.32 26.72 13.48
N GLN A 245 4.41 27.48 13.57
CA GLN A 245 5.72 27.05 13.09
C GLN A 245 6.28 25.95 13.98
N VAL A 246 6.79 24.87 13.38
CA VAL A 246 7.50 23.80 14.08
C VAL A 246 8.87 24.33 14.54
N VAL A 247 9.03 24.55 15.86
CA VAL A 247 10.29 25.02 16.47
C VAL A 247 11.15 23.89 17.03
N ALA A 248 10.57 22.70 17.21
CA ALA A 248 11.28 21.48 17.54
C ALA A 248 10.45 20.25 17.13
N SER A 249 11.10 19.12 16.85
CA SER A 249 10.42 17.85 16.65
C SER A 249 11.18 16.66 17.25
N ARG A 250 10.48 15.54 17.40
CA ARG A 250 11.02 14.25 17.83
C ARG A 250 10.35 13.13 17.05
N GLU A 251 11.14 12.29 16.40
CA GLU A 251 10.64 11.03 15.84
C GLU A 251 10.16 10.11 16.96
N LEU A 252 8.93 9.62 16.81
CA LEU A 252 8.30 8.65 17.69
C LEU A 252 8.29 7.25 17.08
N LEU A 253 8.06 7.17 15.77
CA LEU A 253 8.17 5.95 14.98
C LEU A 253 8.90 6.25 13.68
N SER A 254 9.94 5.45 13.43
CA SER A 254 10.58 5.36 12.11
C SER A 254 9.61 4.78 11.06
N THR A 255 9.99 4.86 9.79
CA THR A 255 9.22 4.23 8.69
C THR A 255 9.01 2.74 8.89
N ALA A 256 10.03 2.01 9.32
CA ALA A 256 9.92 0.57 9.56
C ALA A 256 8.90 0.25 10.67
N GLN A 257 8.93 1.04 11.76
CA GLN A 257 7.99 0.87 12.87
C GLN A 257 6.55 1.26 12.48
N ALA A 258 6.37 2.31 11.68
CA ALA A 258 5.06 2.71 11.17
C ALA A 258 4.43 1.63 10.26
N ARG A 259 5.24 0.99 9.40
CA ARG A 259 4.80 -0.14 8.56
C ARG A 259 4.43 -1.38 9.37
N ALA A 260 5.02 -1.55 10.56
CA ALA A 260 4.76 -2.69 11.43
C ALA A 260 3.45 -2.58 12.24
N ILE A 261 2.71 -1.46 12.15
CA ILE A 261 1.42 -1.31 12.83
C ILE A 261 0.32 -2.04 12.04
N LEU A 262 0.15 -3.33 12.35
CA LEU A 262 -0.88 -4.16 11.74
C LEU A 262 -2.28 -3.82 12.30
N PRO A 263 -3.35 -4.05 11.52
CA PRO A 263 -4.73 -4.02 12.01
C PRO A 263 -4.90 -4.84 13.29
N GLY A 264 -5.53 -4.26 14.30
CA GLY A 264 -5.76 -4.92 15.60
C GLY A 264 -4.53 -5.07 16.50
N VAL A 265 -3.34 -4.65 16.05
CA VAL A 265 -2.08 -4.70 16.83
C VAL A 265 -1.59 -3.26 17.07
N PRO A 266 -2.01 -2.61 18.18
CA PRO A 266 -1.65 -1.23 18.44
C PRO A 266 -0.17 -1.04 18.75
N ALA A 267 0.40 0.08 18.31
CA ALA A 267 1.71 0.53 18.77
C ALA A 267 1.55 1.35 20.05
N GLN A 268 2.39 1.04 21.05
CA GLN A 268 2.50 1.81 22.29
C GLN A 268 3.80 2.60 22.25
N ILE A 269 3.70 3.91 22.37
CA ILE A 269 4.85 4.82 22.37
C ILE A 269 4.92 5.46 23.75
N ASN A 270 6.10 5.38 24.37
CA ASN A 270 6.43 6.12 25.58
C ASN A 270 7.80 6.75 25.35
N THR A 271 7.84 8.08 25.23
CA THR A 271 9.08 8.79 24.95
C THR A 271 9.25 9.98 25.87
N THR A 272 10.51 10.30 26.14
CA THR A 272 10.91 11.57 26.75
C THR A 272 11.62 12.42 25.71
N TRP A 273 11.19 13.67 25.61
CA TRP A 273 11.65 14.63 24.64
C TRP A 273 12.19 15.87 25.36
N THR A 274 13.50 16.05 25.28
CA THR A 274 14.14 17.30 25.69
C THR A 274 13.90 18.36 24.63
N LEU A 275 13.24 19.45 25.02
CA LEU A 275 13.00 20.58 24.15
C LEU A 275 14.23 21.49 24.10
N PRO A 276 14.40 22.26 23.01
CA PRO A 276 15.22 23.47 23.08
C PRO A 276 14.66 24.43 24.16
N SER A 277 15.40 25.47 24.52
CA SER A 277 14.90 26.54 25.40
C SER A 277 14.34 27.69 24.54
N PRO A 278 13.11 27.57 24.00
CA PRO A 278 12.55 28.66 23.22
C PRO A 278 12.18 29.84 24.15
N PRO A 279 12.02 31.06 23.61
CA PRO A 279 11.57 32.22 24.39
C PRO A 279 10.25 31.95 25.13
N ALA A 280 9.98 32.77 26.15
CA ALA A 280 8.71 32.72 26.88
C ALA A 280 7.53 32.87 25.90
N GLY A 281 6.53 32.01 26.05
CA GLY A 281 5.43 31.92 25.09
C GLY A 281 4.54 30.70 25.26
N SER A 282 3.53 30.62 24.41
CA SER A 282 2.62 29.48 24.33
C SER A 282 3.03 28.58 23.19
N TYR A 283 3.24 27.30 23.48
CA TYR A 283 3.62 26.29 22.50
C TYR A 283 2.63 25.13 22.52
N THR A 284 2.37 24.50 21.39
CA THR A 284 1.49 23.34 21.29
C THR A 284 2.28 22.11 20.87
N VAL A 285 2.01 20.98 21.52
CA VAL A 285 2.52 19.67 21.09
C VAL A 285 1.52 19.07 20.11
N HIS A 286 1.98 18.73 18.92
CA HIS A 286 1.21 18.07 17.87
C HIS A 286 1.80 16.68 17.57
N LEU A 287 0.94 15.74 17.17
CA LEU A 287 1.35 14.50 16.51
C LEU A 287 1.07 14.58 15.02
N ALA A 288 2.11 14.45 14.22
CA ALA A 288 2.03 14.53 12.77
C ALA A 288 2.70 13.33 12.11
N TRP A 289 2.06 12.80 11.07
CA TRP A 289 2.72 11.93 10.12
C TRP A 289 3.52 12.79 9.15
N VAL A 290 4.80 12.50 9.02
CA VAL A 290 5.72 13.22 8.13
C VAL A 290 6.31 12.21 7.16
N ARG A 291 6.26 12.51 5.85
CA ARG A 291 6.97 11.67 4.88
C ARG A 291 8.47 11.71 5.15
N GLN A 292 9.19 10.68 4.72
CA GLN A 292 10.65 10.74 4.74
C GLN A 292 11.16 12.06 4.13
N PRO A 293 12.25 12.65 4.66
CA PRO A 293 12.66 14.02 4.34
C PRO A 293 12.82 14.32 2.84
N THR A 294 13.26 13.33 2.06
CA THR A 294 13.41 13.44 0.59
C THR A 294 12.07 13.67 -0.13
N LEU A 295 10.95 13.33 0.51
CA LEU A 295 9.59 13.42 -0.03
C LEU A 295 8.73 14.47 0.68
N ALA A 296 9.29 15.23 1.62
CA ALA A 296 8.54 16.17 2.45
C ALA A 296 7.97 17.38 1.66
N GLY A 297 8.49 17.66 0.47
CA GLY A 297 8.03 18.75 -0.40
C GLY A 297 6.76 18.45 -1.20
N LEU A 298 6.24 17.23 -1.14
CA LEU A 298 5.05 16.82 -1.89
C LEU A 298 3.77 17.11 -1.10
N PRO A 299 2.67 17.54 -1.75
CA PRO A 299 1.44 17.99 -1.08
C PRO A 299 0.59 16.84 -0.51
N GLN A 300 1.18 15.66 -0.29
CA GLN A 300 0.48 14.51 0.26
C GLN A 300 0.41 14.59 1.78
N MET A 301 -0.70 14.09 2.33
CA MET A 301 -0.98 14.21 3.75
C MET A 301 -1.63 12.95 4.29
N LEU A 302 -1.01 12.36 5.31
CA LEU A 302 -1.59 11.27 6.07
C LEU A 302 -2.32 11.85 7.28
N ARG A 303 -3.64 11.65 7.34
CA ARG A 303 -4.51 12.20 8.37
C ARG A 303 -4.89 11.12 9.39
N TRP A 304 -5.05 11.53 10.64
CA TRP A 304 -5.65 10.68 11.66
C TRP A 304 -7.16 10.46 11.43
N ASN A 305 -7.64 9.28 11.75
CA ASN A 305 -9.04 8.90 11.70
C ASN A 305 -9.76 9.24 13.00
N MET A 306 -9.95 10.52 13.27
CA MET A 306 -10.69 11.01 14.44
C MET A 306 -11.15 12.46 14.22
N ALA A 307 -12.03 12.95 15.11
CA ALA A 307 -12.42 14.36 15.12
C ALA A 307 -11.30 15.24 15.73
N GLY A 308 -11.36 16.55 15.47
CA GLY A 308 -10.43 17.53 16.04
C GLY A 308 -9.02 17.51 15.43
N ILE A 309 -8.90 17.00 14.20
CA ILE A 309 -7.66 16.98 13.44
C ILE A 309 -7.47 18.31 12.71
N GLU A 310 -6.25 18.82 12.75
CA GLU A 310 -5.86 20.08 12.13
C GLU A 310 -5.92 19.98 10.60
N ALA A 311 -5.94 21.13 9.91
CA ALA A 311 -6.01 21.17 8.46
C ALA A 311 -4.84 20.44 7.77
N ASP A 312 -3.69 20.36 8.45
CA ASP A 312 -2.49 19.65 8.01
C ASP A 312 -2.45 18.15 8.42
N GLY A 313 -3.58 17.61 8.90
CA GLY A 313 -3.69 16.20 9.28
C GLY A 313 -3.09 15.86 10.64
N SER A 314 -2.47 16.81 11.34
CA SER A 314 -1.89 16.60 12.67
C SER A 314 -2.94 16.64 13.78
N ALA A 315 -2.65 15.99 14.91
CA ALA A 315 -3.47 16.05 16.11
C ALA A 315 -2.82 16.95 17.16
N ARG A 316 -3.54 17.99 17.61
CA ARG A 316 -3.10 18.85 18.71
C ARG A 316 -3.32 18.14 20.05
N LEU A 317 -2.27 17.97 20.84
CA LEU A 317 -2.31 17.19 22.08
C LEU A 317 -2.40 18.04 23.35
N ALA A 318 -1.51 19.02 23.49
CA ALA A 318 -1.38 19.80 24.71
C ALA A 318 -0.80 21.18 24.41
N THR A 319 -1.10 22.15 25.27
CA THR A 319 -0.48 23.48 25.24
C THR A 319 0.45 23.62 26.44
N LEU A 320 1.68 24.02 26.19
CA LEU A 320 2.73 24.27 27.18
C LEU A 320 2.96 25.77 27.28
N LYS A 321 2.97 26.31 28.49
CA LYS A 321 3.47 27.66 28.76
C LYS A 321 4.95 27.56 29.11
N ARG A 322 5.77 28.34 28.41
CA ARG A 322 7.20 28.47 28.66
C ARG A 322 7.52 29.89 29.08
#